data_AF-A0A9E1IRU4-F1
#
_entry.id   AF-A0A9E1IRU4-F1
#
_cell.length_a   1.000
_cell.length_b   1.000
_cell.length_c   1.000
_cell.angle_alpha   90.00
_cell.angle_beta   90.00
_cell.angle_gamma   90.00
#
_symmetry.space_group_name_H-M   'P 1'
#
loop_
_entity.id
_entity.type
_entity.pdbx_description
1 polymer ?
#
loop_
_entity_poly.entity_id
_entity_poly.type
_entity_poly.pdbx_seq_one_letter_code
_entity_poly.pdbx_strand_id
1 'polypeptide(L)'
;TRALQQLGVEVDILPQSRFDSEGLLATPQLQAVSNQRILIVRGEGGRELLAETLRKRGAEVHYAEAYRRTIPNTDPTPVLQAWQAGQLDAAIVTSNQSLDNLIQMVGEAGHKALLQTPLVVISERTREVALERGFQHPPQLATSPSDDAILDTLTTLFQPHNNTE
;
A
#
# COMPACT_ATOMS: atom_id res chain seq x y z
N THR A 1 -13.20 -9.66 -3.98
CA THR A 1 -14.54 -10.24 -3.75
C THR A 1 -14.58 -11.24 -2.60
N ARG A 2 -13.50 -12.01 -2.33
CA ARG A 2 -13.44 -13.06 -1.29
C ARG A 2 -14.10 -12.71 0.05
N ALA A 3 -13.80 -11.55 0.65
CA ALA A 3 -14.37 -11.15 1.94
C ALA A 3 -15.91 -10.98 1.91
N LEU A 4 -16.46 -10.47 0.81
CA LEU A 4 -17.92 -10.37 0.63
C LEU A 4 -18.55 -11.74 0.43
N GLN A 5 -17.91 -12.61 -0.35
CA GLN A 5 -18.39 -13.97 -0.59
C GLN A 5 -18.42 -14.82 0.69
N GLN A 6 -17.45 -14.65 1.58
CA GLN A 6 -17.44 -15.31 2.90
C GLN A 6 -18.64 -14.92 3.77
N LEU A 7 -19.23 -13.74 3.53
CA LEU A 7 -20.44 -13.25 4.19
C LEU A 7 -21.71 -13.59 3.40
N GLY A 8 -21.61 -14.39 2.33
CA GLY A 8 -22.73 -14.72 1.46
C GLY A 8 -23.20 -13.58 0.55
N VAL A 9 -22.38 -12.54 0.38
CA VAL A 9 -22.68 -11.40 -0.50
C VAL A 9 -22.04 -11.63 -1.87
N GLU A 10 -22.88 -11.73 -2.89
CA GLU A 10 -22.44 -11.81 -4.29
C GLU A 10 -22.01 -10.43 -4.80
N VAL A 11 -21.03 -10.42 -5.71
CA VAL A 11 -20.49 -9.18 -6.30
C VAL A 11 -20.95 -9.10 -7.75
N ASP A 12 -21.86 -8.16 -8.04
CA ASP A 12 -22.46 -8.00 -9.37
C ASP A 12 -21.53 -7.32 -10.39
N ILE A 13 -20.67 -6.41 -9.91
CA ILE A 13 -19.83 -5.57 -10.75
C ILE A 13 -18.37 -5.72 -10.30
N LEU A 14 -17.53 -6.16 -11.22
CA LEU A 14 -16.08 -6.23 -11.04
C LEU A 14 -15.41 -5.68 -12.31
N PRO A 15 -14.47 -4.72 -12.20
CA PRO A 15 -13.73 -4.25 -13.36
C PRO A 15 -12.82 -5.37 -13.92
N GLN A 16 -12.63 -5.40 -15.23
CA GLN A 16 -11.93 -6.51 -15.92
C GLN A 16 -10.41 -6.47 -15.73
N SER A 17 -9.81 -5.27 -15.69
CA SER A 17 -8.35 -5.11 -15.74
C SER A 17 -7.78 -4.07 -14.77
N ARG A 18 -8.56 -3.04 -14.42
CA ARG A 18 -8.14 -1.98 -13.49
C ARG A 18 -8.99 -2.01 -12.22
N PHE A 19 -8.37 -2.41 -11.11
CA PHE A 19 -9.02 -2.48 -9.79
C PHE A 19 -8.94 -1.15 -9.03
N ASP A 20 -9.31 -0.05 -9.70
CA ASP A 20 -9.31 1.31 -9.17
C ASP A 20 -10.65 2.03 -9.47
N SER A 21 -10.78 3.29 -9.06
CA SER A 21 -12.01 4.08 -9.27
C SER A 21 -12.32 4.24 -10.75
N GLU A 22 -11.32 4.46 -11.60
CA GLU A 22 -11.47 4.61 -13.05
C GLU A 22 -11.98 3.33 -13.70
N GLY A 23 -11.38 2.19 -13.36
CA GLY A 23 -11.77 0.89 -13.88
C GLY A 23 -13.21 0.55 -13.50
N LEU A 24 -13.60 0.81 -12.25
CA LEU A 24 -14.97 0.61 -11.81
C LEU A 24 -15.93 1.58 -12.53
N LEU A 25 -15.60 2.86 -12.62
CA LEU A 25 -16.39 3.89 -13.31
C LEU A 25 -16.52 3.66 -14.82
N ALA A 26 -15.65 2.86 -15.43
CA ALA A 26 -15.68 2.47 -16.84
C ALA A 26 -16.63 1.29 -17.11
N THR A 27 -17.11 0.59 -16.08
CA THR A 27 -18.06 -0.51 -16.27
C THR A 27 -19.38 -0.01 -16.87
N PRO A 28 -20.03 -0.79 -17.77
CA PRO A 28 -21.31 -0.40 -18.37
C PRO A 28 -22.40 -0.09 -17.33
N GLN A 29 -22.44 -0.88 -16.26
CA GLN A 29 -23.44 -0.80 -15.19
C GLN A 29 -23.40 0.54 -14.45
N LEU A 30 -22.23 1.18 -14.36
CA LEU A 30 -22.08 2.46 -13.66
C LEU A 30 -22.17 3.69 -14.57
N GLN A 31 -22.40 3.53 -15.88
CA GLN A 31 -22.58 4.68 -16.79
C GLN A 31 -23.91 5.39 -16.59
N ALA A 32 -24.97 4.66 -16.25
CA ALA A 32 -26.34 5.18 -16.14
C ALA A 32 -26.91 4.97 -14.73
N VAL A 33 -26.54 5.86 -13.81
CA VAL A 33 -26.88 5.77 -12.38
C VAL A 33 -27.80 6.89 -11.88
N SER A 34 -28.43 7.62 -12.80
CA SER A 34 -29.31 8.74 -12.45
C SER A 34 -30.46 8.30 -11.54
N ASN A 35 -30.74 9.08 -10.50
CA ASN A 35 -31.72 8.82 -9.44
C ASN A 35 -31.47 7.55 -8.60
N GLN A 36 -30.32 6.90 -8.73
CA GLN A 36 -29.94 5.80 -7.85
C GLN A 36 -29.32 6.31 -6.55
N ARG A 37 -29.54 5.57 -5.47
CA ARG A 37 -28.86 5.81 -4.18
C ARG A 37 -27.70 4.84 -4.05
N ILE A 38 -26.49 5.38 -3.95
CA ILE A 38 -25.26 4.59 -3.88
C ILE A 38 -24.56 4.89 -2.55
N LEU A 39 -24.28 3.83 -1.78
CA LEU A 39 -23.45 3.90 -0.59
C LEU A 39 -22.04 3.43 -0.92
N ILE A 40 -21.04 4.26 -0.65
CA ILE A 40 -19.63 3.89 -0.77
C ILE A 40 -19.09 3.60 0.63
N VAL A 41 -18.78 2.34 0.89
CA VAL A 41 -18.11 1.89 2.12
C VAL A 41 -16.61 2.05 1.94
N ARG A 42 -15.98 2.89 2.77
CA ARG A 42 -14.57 3.26 2.63
C ARG A 42 -13.92 3.57 3.98
N GLY A 43 -12.62 3.79 3.95
CA GLY A 43 -11.93 4.44 5.06
C GLY A 43 -12.19 5.95 5.05
N GLU A 44 -12.01 6.57 6.21
CA GLU A 44 -12.10 8.02 6.39
C GLU A 44 -11.14 8.76 5.45
N GLY A 45 -11.68 9.77 4.76
CA GLY A 45 -10.97 10.52 3.74
C GLY A 45 -10.55 9.68 2.53
N GLY A 46 -9.65 10.22 1.69
CA GLY A 46 -9.14 9.58 0.47
C GLY A 46 -9.67 10.20 -0.82
N ARG A 47 -9.63 9.45 -1.93
CA ARG A 47 -9.98 9.98 -3.26
C ARG A 47 -11.48 10.13 -3.48
N GLU A 48 -11.90 11.29 -3.98
CA GLU A 48 -13.32 11.62 -4.20
C GLU A 48 -13.86 11.28 -5.60
N LEU A 49 -12.97 10.91 -6.54
CA LEU A 49 -13.32 10.68 -7.95
C LEU A 49 -14.58 9.82 -8.14
N LEU A 50 -14.65 8.67 -7.47
CA LEU A 50 -15.77 7.74 -7.64
C LEU A 50 -17.12 8.40 -7.31
N ALA A 51 -17.22 9.02 -6.13
CA ALA A 51 -18.47 9.66 -5.72
C ALA A 51 -18.79 10.89 -6.57
N GLU A 52 -17.79 11.73 -6.87
CA GLU A 52 -17.98 12.90 -7.71
C GLU A 52 -18.50 12.52 -9.09
N THR A 53 -17.92 11.50 -9.73
CA THR A 53 -18.37 11.05 -11.04
C THR A 53 -19.76 10.44 -10.99
N LEU A 54 -20.09 9.64 -9.98
CA LEU A 54 -21.44 9.06 -9.83
C LEU A 54 -22.50 10.14 -9.56
N ARG A 55 -22.18 11.15 -8.74
CA ARG A 55 -23.03 12.34 -8.52
C ARG A 55 -23.23 13.14 -9.81
N LYS A 56 -22.15 13.36 -10.59
CA LYS A 56 -22.23 14.00 -11.91
C LYS A 56 -23.11 13.21 -12.90
N ARG A 57 -23.21 11.89 -12.74
CA ARG A 57 -24.12 11.01 -13.49
C ARG A 57 -25.55 10.98 -12.93
N GLY A 58 -25.86 11.79 -11.92
CA GLY A 58 -27.20 11.96 -11.34
C GLY A 58 -27.53 11.04 -10.17
N ALA A 59 -26.56 10.30 -9.62
CA ALA A 59 -26.78 9.48 -8.43
C ALA A 59 -26.75 10.32 -7.14
N GLU A 60 -27.55 9.92 -6.15
CA GLU A 60 -27.38 10.34 -4.76
C GLU A 60 -26.33 9.44 -4.11
N VAL A 61 -25.20 10.01 -3.69
CA VAL A 61 -24.07 9.23 -3.18
C VAL A 61 -23.74 9.60 -1.74
N HIS A 62 -23.75 8.59 -0.87
CA HIS A 62 -23.41 8.67 0.54
C HIS A 62 -22.13 7.90 0.87
N TYR A 63 -21.45 8.30 1.93
CA TYR A 63 -20.31 7.56 2.47
C TYR A 63 -20.67 6.83 3.75
N ALA A 64 -20.17 5.61 3.88
CA ALA A 64 -20.03 4.92 5.14
C ALA A 64 -18.53 4.78 5.45
N GLU A 65 -18.01 5.65 6.31
CA GLU A 65 -16.62 5.62 6.76
C GLU A 65 -16.47 4.54 7.84
N ALA A 66 -16.04 3.36 7.42
CA ALA A 66 -16.02 2.16 8.27
C ALA A 66 -14.71 1.99 9.04
N TYR A 67 -13.65 2.70 8.67
CA TYR A 67 -12.35 2.62 9.33
C TYR A 67 -11.53 3.90 9.15
N ARG A 68 -10.53 4.12 10.01
CA ARG A 68 -9.55 5.20 9.89
C ARG A 68 -8.15 4.61 9.80
N ARG A 69 -7.31 5.18 8.95
CA ARG A 69 -5.86 4.89 8.94
C ARG A 69 -5.19 5.73 10.02
N THR A 70 -4.53 5.08 10.97
CA THR A 70 -3.76 5.73 12.02
C THR A 70 -2.37 5.11 12.10
N ILE A 71 -1.41 5.83 12.67
CA ILE A 71 -0.12 5.25 13.02
C ILE A 71 -0.36 4.14 14.06
N PRO A 72 0.22 2.94 13.88
CA PRO A 72 0.10 1.88 14.87
C PRO A 72 0.65 2.34 16.23
N ASN A 73 -0.13 2.13 17.28
CA ASN A 73 0.34 2.32 18.66
C ASN A 73 1.01 1.03 19.14
N THR A 74 2.28 0.84 18.79
CA THR A 74 3.05 -0.37 19.11
C THR A 74 4.43 0.03 19.60
N ASP A 75 4.95 -0.69 20.59
CA ASP A 75 6.30 -0.47 21.12
C ASP A 75 7.36 -0.84 20.06
N PRO A 76 8.22 0.10 19.63
CA PRO A 76 9.29 -0.17 18.67
C PRO A 76 10.48 -0.90 19.31
N THR A 77 10.55 -1.06 20.64
CA THR A 77 11.71 -1.64 21.33
C THR A 77 12.18 -2.99 20.75
N PRO A 78 11.31 -3.96 20.41
CA PRO A 78 11.73 -5.21 19.81
C PRO A 78 12.48 -5.04 18.48
N VAL A 79 12.01 -4.13 17.60
CA VAL A 79 12.69 -3.88 16.31
C VAL A 79 14.00 -3.13 16.51
N LEU A 80 14.05 -2.20 17.47
CA LEU A 80 15.28 -1.49 17.83
C LEU A 80 16.36 -2.44 18.35
N GLN A 81 15.99 -3.40 19.20
CA GLN A 81 16.91 -4.42 19.70
C GLN A 81 17.39 -5.35 18.59
N ALA A 82 16.52 -5.74 17.66
CA ALA A 82 16.90 -6.57 16.52
C ALA A 82 17.92 -5.86 15.60
N TRP A 83 17.77 -4.55 15.36
CA TRP A 83 18.80 -3.76 14.67
C TRP A 83 20.12 -3.71 15.43
N GLN A 84 20.08 -3.46 16.75
CA GLN A 84 21.30 -3.43 17.58
C GLN A 84 22.04 -4.77 17.59
N ALA A 85 21.29 -5.88 17.53
CA ALA A 85 21.84 -7.22 17.46
C ALA A 85 22.27 -7.63 16.04
N GLY A 86 22.08 -6.78 15.01
CA GLY A 86 22.41 -7.09 13.62
C GLY A 86 21.55 -8.20 13.03
N GLN A 87 20.30 -8.34 13.45
CA GLN A 87 19.38 -9.42 13.08
C GLN A 87 18.42 -9.06 11.93
N LEU A 88 18.53 -7.85 11.38
CA LEU A 88 17.63 -7.35 10.34
C LEU A 88 18.42 -7.08 9.06
N ASP A 89 18.17 -7.89 8.04
CA ASP A 89 18.87 -7.80 6.76
C ASP A 89 18.18 -6.86 5.76
N ALA A 90 16.86 -6.75 5.82
CA ALA A 90 16.06 -5.89 4.95
C ALA A 90 14.76 -5.44 5.61
N ALA A 91 14.19 -4.35 5.10
CA ALA A 91 12.84 -3.89 5.39
C ALA A 91 11.98 -3.90 4.12
N ILE A 92 10.67 -4.09 4.27
CA ILE A 92 9.71 -4.08 3.18
C ILE A 92 8.66 -3.01 3.49
N VAL A 93 8.37 -2.12 2.55
CA VAL A 93 7.27 -1.15 2.66
C VAL A 93 6.39 -1.19 1.42
N THR A 94 5.08 -1.32 1.65
CA THR A 94 4.08 -1.46 0.59
C THR A 94 3.33 -0.16 0.29
N SER A 95 3.62 0.92 1.01
CA SER A 95 3.04 2.23 0.74
C SER A 95 3.87 3.35 1.33
N ASN A 96 3.73 4.57 0.79
CA ASN A 96 4.35 5.77 1.35
C ASN A 96 3.91 6.01 2.80
N GLN A 97 2.63 5.80 3.10
CA GLN A 97 2.11 5.96 4.46
C GLN A 97 2.77 4.97 5.44
N SER A 98 2.97 3.72 5.02
CA SER A 98 3.67 2.72 5.85
C SER A 98 5.12 3.10 6.10
N LEU A 99 5.80 3.65 5.09
CA LEU A 99 7.17 4.14 5.22
C LEU A 99 7.27 5.33 6.19
N ASP A 100 6.43 6.35 6.02
CA ASP A 100 6.41 7.52 6.90
C ASP A 100 6.05 7.11 8.34
N ASN A 101 5.08 6.20 8.52
CA ASN A 101 4.73 5.65 9.83
C ASN A 101 5.91 4.91 10.45
N LEU A 102 6.61 4.07 9.68
CA LEU A 102 7.77 3.32 10.19
C LEU A 102 8.87 4.26 10.68
N ILE A 103 9.22 5.28 9.88
CA ILE A 103 10.20 6.31 10.26
C ILE A 103 9.78 7.01 11.57
N GLN A 104 8.51 7.37 11.69
CA GLN A 104 7.99 8.01 12.89
C GLN A 104 8.03 7.07 14.12
N MET A 105 7.64 5.80 13.95
CA MET A 105 7.56 4.82 15.04
C MET A 105 8.93 4.49 15.63
N VAL A 106 9.96 4.35 14.79
CA VAL A 106 11.31 3.99 15.27
C VAL A 106 12.03 5.18 15.91
N GLY A 107 11.56 6.40 15.64
CA GLY A 107 12.09 7.65 16.18
C GLY A 107 13.58 7.82 15.91
N GLU A 108 14.21 8.73 16.66
CA GLU A 108 15.65 9.01 16.54
C GLU A 108 16.51 7.77 16.82
N ALA A 109 16.06 6.91 17.73
CA ALA A 109 16.78 5.71 18.15
C ALA A 109 16.99 4.71 17.00
N GLY A 110 15.99 4.54 16.12
CA GLY A 110 16.07 3.62 14.98
C GLY A 110 16.32 4.28 13.64
N HIS A 111 16.24 5.62 13.54
CA HIS A 111 16.30 6.34 12.26
C HIS A 111 17.55 5.98 11.44
N LYS A 112 18.73 6.04 12.06
CA LYS A 112 19.99 5.70 11.37
C LYS A 112 20.01 4.24 10.91
N ALA A 113 19.59 3.31 11.76
CA ALA A 113 19.57 1.88 11.44
C ALA A 113 18.60 1.59 10.29
N LEU A 114 17.43 2.21 10.28
CA LEU A 114 16.44 2.09 9.22
C LEU A 114 16.99 2.58 7.88
N LEU A 115 17.59 3.78 7.82
CA LEU A 115 18.14 4.32 6.57
C LEU A 115 19.33 3.51 6.04
N GLN A 116 20.01 2.76 6.91
CA GLN A 116 21.08 1.83 6.57
C GLN A 116 20.58 0.42 6.22
N THR A 117 19.30 0.14 6.42
CA THR A 117 18.72 -1.16 6.09
C THR A 117 18.32 -1.18 4.61
N PRO A 118 18.72 -2.20 3.84
CA PRO A 118 18.19 -2.42 2.49
C PRO A 118 16.66 -2.41 2.48
N LEU A 119 16.06 -1.68 1.53
CA LEU A 119 14.61 -1.48 1.47
C LEU A 119 14.03 -2.07 0.19
N VAL A 120 12.98 -2.88 0.32
CA VAL A 120 12.13 -3.32 -0.79
C VAL A 120 10.83 -2.51 -0.81
N VAL A 121 10.47 -2.00 -1.98
CA VAL A 121 9.26 -1.20 -2.22
C VAL A 121 8.46 -1.78 -3.38
N ILE A 122 7.15 -1.53 -3.43
CA ILE A 122 6.25 -2.09 -4.47
C ILE A 122 5.82 -1.08 -5.54
N SER A 123 6.30 0.16 -5.47
CA SER A 123 5.97 1.18 -6.46
C SER A 123 7.08 2.18 -6.64
N GLU A 124 7.20 2.71 -7.85
CA GLU A 124 8.17 3.76 -8.20
C GLU A 124 8.01 4.99 -7.30
N ARG A 125 6.77 5.38 -7.04
CA ARG A 125 6.45 6.49 -6.14
C ARG A 125 6.98 6.27 -4.72
N THR A 126 6.93 5.03 -4.20
CA THR A 126 7.47 4.72 -2.88
C THR A 126 8.99 4.69 -2.89
N ARG A 127 9.61 4.28 -4.01
CA ARG A 127 11.05 4.36 -4.22
C ARG A 127 11.56 5.80 -4.16
N GLU A 128 10.93 6.70 -4.90
CA GLU A 128 11.26 8.13 -4.91
C GLU A 128 11.18 8.73 -3.51
N VAL A 129 10.07 8.49 -2.79
CA VAL A 129 9.93 8.96 -1.41
C VAL A 129 11.00 8.38 -0.50
N ALA A 130 11.34 7.10 -0.60
CA ALA A 130 12.41 6.50 0.20
C ALA A 130 13.77 7.16 -0.06
N LEU A 131 14.09 7.50 -1.31
CA LEU A 131 15.29 8.26 -1.65
C LEU A 131 15.28 9.66 -1.04
N GLU A 132 14.15 10.37 -1.10
CA GLU A 132 13.96 11.68 -0.46
C GLU A 132 14.11 11.63 1.07
N ARG A 133 13.76 10.49 1.70
CA ARG A 133 13.93 10.26 3.15
C ARG A 133 15.38 9.91 3.53
N GLY A 134 16.28 9.70 2.56
CA GLY A 134 17.71 9.52 2.79
C GLY A 134 18.17 8.08 3.00
N PHE A 135 17.45 7.09 2.45
CA PHE A 135 17.91 5.69 2.46
C PHE A 135 19.26 5.57 1.75
N GLN A 136 20.22 4.90 2.39
CA GLN A 136 21.63 4.83 1.94
C GLN A 136 21.83 3.75 0.86
N HIS A 137 21.00 2.72 0.87
CA HIS A 137 20.93 1.73 -0.20
C HIS A 137 19.82 2.12 -1.18
N PRO A 138 20.05 2.04 -2.50
CA PRO A 138 18.98 2.23 -3.48
C PRO A 138 17.83 1.26 -3.19
N PRO A 139 16.59 1.76 -2.93
CA PRO A 139 15.48 0.87 -2.66
C PRO A 139 15.18 -0.02 -3.86
N GLN A 140 15.01 -1.32 -3.61
CA GLN A 140 14.73 -2.32 -4.63
C GLN A 140 13.23 -2.33 -4.94
N LEU A 141 12.89 -2.19 -6.22
CA LEU A 141 11.51 -2.18 -6.68
C LEU A 141 11.08 -3.61 -7.04
N ALA A 142 10.07 -4.12 -6.34
CA ALA A 142 9.40 -5.34 -6.73
C ALA A 142 8.66 -5.14 -8.06
N THR A 143 8.68 -6.16 -8.92
CA THR A 143 8.04 -6.11 -10.26
C THR A 143 6.52 -5.97 -10.18
N SER A 144 5.93 -6.38 -9.06
CA SER A 144 4.51 -6.23 -8.77
C SER A 144 4.28 -6.17 -7.25
N PRO A 145 3.07 -5.79 -6.78
CA PRO A 145 2.73 -5.75 -5.37
C PRO A 145 2.42 -7.14 -4.76
N SER A 146 2.65 -8.23 -5.50
CA SER A 146 2.42 -9.61 -5.03
C SER A 146 3.51 -10.09 -4.08
N ASP A 147 3.16 -11.01 -3.19
CA ASP A 147 4.11 -11.69 -2.29
C ASP A 147 5.26 -12.36 -3.06
N ASP A 148 4.99 -13.05 -4.17
CA ASP A 148 6.02 -13.71 -4.99
C ASP A 148 7.06 -12.72 -5.52
N ALA A 149 6.62 -11.61 -6.12
CA ALA A 149 7.52 -10.57 -6.62
C ALA A 149 8.37 -9.93 -5.50
N ILE A 150 7.80 -9.76 -4.30
CA ILE A 150 8.55 -9.24 -3.14
C ILE A 150 9.62 -10.27 -2.72
N LEU A 151 9.25 -11.56 -2.66
CA LEU A 151 10.16 -12.65 -2.29
C LEU A 151 11.30 -12.83 -3.29
N ASP A 152 11.01 -12.77 -4.59
CA ASP A 152 12.01 -12.83 -5.66
C ASP A 152 13.00 -11.67 -5.56
N THR A 153 12.49 -10.47 -5.23
CA THR A 153 13.32 -9.27 -5.04
C THR A 153 14.24 -9.43 -3.83
N LEU A 154 13.73 -9.94 -2.71
CA LEU A 154 14.54 -10.24 -1.52
C LEU A 154 15.60 -11.30 -1.80
N THR A 155 15.23 -12.36 -2.52
CA THR A 155 16.17 -13.44 -2.87
C THR A 155 17.29 -12.89 -3.74
N THR A 156 16.98 -12.07 -4.74
CA THR A 156 17.98 -11.43 -5.61
C THR A 156 18.89 -10.49 -4.82
N LEU A 157 18.35 -9.74 -3.87
CA LEU A 157 19.11 -8.81 -3.01
C LEU A 157 20.17 -9.54 -2.17
N PHE A 158 19.90 -10.77 -1.72
CA PHE A 158 20.80 -11.55 -0.87
C PHE A 158 21.52 -12.70 -1.59
N GLN A 159 21.39 -12.80 -2.92
CA GLN A 159 22.23 -13.73 -3.66
C GLN A 159 23.70 -13.28 -3.54
N PRO A 160 24.61 -14.19 -3.15
CA PRO A 160 26.03 -13.87 -3.19
C PRO A 160 26.36 -13.48 -4.62
N HIS A 161 26.89 -12.27 -4.80
CA HIS A 161 27.46 -11.90 -6.08
C HIS A 161 28.64 -12.85 -6.31
N ASN A 162 28.44 -13.86 -7.14
CA ASN A 162 29.54 -14.63 -7.72
C ASN A 162 30.33 -13.65 -8.59
N ASN A 163 31.24 -12.90 -7.95
CA ASN A 163 32.30 -12.18 -8.63
C ASN A 163 33.21 -13.25 -9.23
N THR A 164 32.92 -13.63 -10.47
CA THR A 164 33.94 -14.20 -11.34
C THR A 164 34.98 -13.11 -11.57
N GLU A 165 36.21 -13.40 -11.15
CA GLU A 165 37.44 -12.62 -11.36
C GLU A 165 37.67 -12.20 -12.82
#